data_AF-A0A439CS63-F1
#
_entry.id   AF-A0A439CS63-F1
#
_cell.length_a   1.000
_cell.length_b   1.000
_cell.length_c   1.000
_cell.angle_alpha   90.00
_cell.angle_beta   90.00
_cell.angle_gamma   90.00
#
_symmetry.space_group_name_H-M   'P 1'
#
loop_
_entity.id
_entity.type
_entity.pdbx_description
1 polymer ?
#
loop_
_entity_poly.entity_id
_entity_poly.type
_entity_poly.pdbx_seq_one_letter_code
_entity_poly.pdbx_strand_id
1 'polypeptide(L)'
;MVVQMYRVYPDNPKYQEYETKFNKGWTHAGKTARIKRIYLAKDKDVNKAYRGKRFNQYRGNKRYQTYFHGTQRACNIGRWGTSLRYCKKPDCSLCGIMWRSFDVKYTGPGCMFGAGIYTTPSSSKADIYAKNHRLFSRRHAMLICRVIASRQQNMTAADHSMTSPSPGYDSVRKPPTVEAMLN
;
A
#
# COMPACT_ATOMS: atom_id res chain seq x y z
N MET A 1 -19.41 -6.36 -0.13
CA MET A 1 -19.60 -5.10 0.62
C MET A 1 -18.40 -4.19 0.40
N VAL A 2 -18.65 -2.95 0.02
CA VAL A 2 -17.62 -1.91 -0.09
C VAL A 2 -17.27 -1.44 1.32
N VAL A 3 -15.99 -1.40 1.66
CA VAL A 3 -15.54 -0.92 2.98
C VAL A 3 -15.51 0.60 2.96
N GLN A 4 -16.28 1.25 3.83
CA GLN A 4 -16.23 2.71 3.95
C GLN A 4 -14.98 3.13 4.74
N MET A 5 -14.31 4.18 4.27
CA MET A 5 -13.18 4.80 4.95
C MET A 5 -13.56 6.21 5.40
N TYR A 6 -13.12 6.56 6.60
CA TYR A 6 -13.42 7.83 7.27
C TYR A 6 -12.14 8.57 7.60
N ARG A 7 -12.20 9.90 7.53
CA ARG A 7 -11.09 10.77 7.87
C ARG A 7 -10.77 10.64 9.35
N VAL A 8 -9.49 10.48 9.67
CA VAL A 8 -8.97 10.66 11.02
C VAL A 8 -8.19 11.97 11.10
N TYR A 9 -8.16 12.57 12.28
CA TYR A 9 -7.63 13.91 12.56
C TYR A 9 -6.40 13.82 13.49
N PRO A 10 -5.56 14.86 13.58
CA PRO A 10 -4.30 14.81 14.32
C PRO A 10 -4.36 14.47 15.82
N ASP A 11 -5.50 14.72 16.44
CA ASP A 11 -5.84 14.35 17.82
C ASP A 11 -6.12 12.85 17.99
N ASN A 12 -6.37 12.12 16.89
CA ASN A 12 -6.62 10.70 16.93
C ASN A 12 -5.30 9.89 17.03
N PRO A 13 -5.16 8.94 17.98
CA PRO A 13 -3.95 8.13 18.12
C PRO A 13 -3.56 7.37 16.85
N LYS A 14 -4.53 6.91 16.05
CA LYS A 14 -4.25 6.24 14.77
C LYS A 14 -3.72 7.20 13.70
N TYR A 15 -4.09 8.47 13.74
CA TYR A 15 -3.46 9.46 12.88
C TYR A 15 -1.97 9.57 13.23
N GLN A 16 -1.65 9.76 14.51
CA GLN A 16 -0.28 9.93 15.00
C GLN A 16 0.60 8.71 14.70
N GLU A 17 0.05 7.49 14.87
CA GLU A 17 0.71 6.23 14.50
C GLU A 17 1.12 6.22 13.03
N TYR A 18 0.18 6.51 12.12
CA TYR A 18 0.43 6.48 10.69
C TYR A 18 1.23 7.67 10.18
N GLU A 19 1.13 8.83 10.83
CA GLU A 19 1.99 9.98 10.57
C GLU A 19 3.44 9.69 10.94
N THR A 20 3.67 9.17 12.14
CA THR A 20 5.01 8.72 12.57
C THR A 20 5.58 7.69 11.59
N LYS A 21 4.77 6.70 11.21
CA LYS A 21 5.19 5.67 10.24
C LYS A 21 5.52 6.26 8.87
N PHE A 22 4.70 7.18 8.38
CA PHE A 22 4.92 7.85 7.11
C PHE A 22 6.22 8.66 7.14
N ASN A 23 6.43 9.45 8.18
CA ASN A 23 7.62 10.30 8.32
C ASN A 23 8.89 9.46 8.44
N LYS A 24 8.89 8.40 9.27
CA LYS A 24 10.01 7.45 9.38
C LYS A 24 10.32 6.75 8.06
N GLY A 25 9.30 6.44 7.26
CA GLY A 25 9.47 5.80 5.95
C GLY A 25 9.86 6.78 4.83
N TRP A 26 9.91 8.08 5.09
CA TRP A 26 10.15 9.11 4.09
C TRP A 26 11.64 9.42 3.94
N THR A 27 12.38 8.49 3.34
CA THR A 27 13.85 8.48 3.36
C THR A 27 14.57 8.90 2.06
N HIS A 28 13.85 9.18 0.96
CA HIS A 28 14.52 9.57 -0.30
C HIS A 28 14.98 11.03 -0.21
N ALA A 29 16.29 11.26 -0.36
CA ALA A 29 16.90 12.59 -0.29
C ALA A 29 16.32 13.56 -1.32
N GLY A 30 16.31 14.86 -0.98
CA GLY A 30 15.82 15.94 -1.86
C GLY A 30 14.29 15.98 -2.06
N LYS A 31 13.54 15.08 -1.41
CA LYS A 31 12.09 14.96 -1.58
C LYS A 31 11.38 15.32 -0.29
N THR A 32 10.39 16.22 -0.35
CA THR A 32 9.57 16.60 0.80
C THR A 32 8.12 16.17 0.62
N ALA A 33 7.45 15.88 1.74
CA ALA A 33 6.01 15.63 1.75
C ALA A 33 5.37 16.14 3.04
N ARG A 34 4.09 16.44 2.94
CA ARG A 34 3.23 16.74 4.10
C ARG A 34 1.95 15.96 3.97
N ILE A 35 1.60 15.22 5.01
CA ILE A 35 0.33 14.52 5.09
C ILE A 35 -0.79 15.57 5.07
N LYS A 36 -1.73 15.38 4.15
CA LYS A 36 -2.92 16.24 4.07
C LYS A 36 -4.09 15.66 4.82
N ARG A 37 -4.31 14.35 4.68
CA ARG A 37 -5.41 13.60 5.30
C ARG A 37 -5.03 12.13 5.39
N ILE A 38 -5.53 11.48 6.42
CA ILE A 38 -5.51 10.03 6.57
C ILE A 38 -6.96 9.56 6.64
N TYR A 39 -7.27 8.50 5.89
CA TYR A 39 -8.58 7.86 5.92
C TYR A 39 -8.39 6.40 6.33
N LEU A 40 -9.19 5.93 7.28
CA LEU A 40 -9.13 4.56 7.80
C LEU A 40 -10.50 3.91 7.74
N ALA A 41 -10.50 2.59 7.52
CA ALA A 41 -11.68 1.77 7.69
C ALA A 41 -11.73 1.21 9.11
N LYS A 42 -12.94 0.95 9.62
CA LYS A 42 -13.09 0.23 10.90
C LYS A 42 -12.71 -1.24 10.69
N ASP A 43 -11.97 -1.80 11.64
CA ASP A 43 -11.52 -3.20 11.59
C ASP A 43 -12.66 -4.19 11.41
N LYS A 44 -13.77 -3.97 12.11
CA LYS A 44 -14.99 -4.78 11.98
C LYS A 44 -15.53 -4.82 10.54
N ASP A 45 -15.46 -3.72 9.81
CA ASP A 45 -16.00 -3.60 8.45
C ASP A 45 -15.03 -4.25 7.45
N VAL A 46 -13.72 -4.06 7.66
CA VAL A 46 -12.69 -4.75 6.89
C VAL A 46 -12.82 -6.26 7.06
N ASN A 47 -12.92 -6.75 8.29
CA ASN A 47 -12.98 -8.18 8.62
C ASN A 47 -14.22 -8.87 8.03
N LYS A 48 -15.36 -8.16 7.96
CA LYS A 48 -16.60 -8.68 7.34
C LYS A 48 -16.54 -8.69 5.80
N ALA A 49 -15.75 -7.81 5.19
CA ALA A 49 -15.62 -7.75 3.75
C ALA A 49 -14.84 -8.93 3.16
N TYR A 50 -15.08 -9.26 1.89
CA TYR A 50 -14.39 -10.33 1.15
C TYR A 50 -12.87 -10.32 1.34
N ARG A 51 -12.24 -9.14 1.20
CA ARG A 51 -10.80 -8.97 1.38
C ARG A 51 -10.31 -9.32 2.79
N GLY A 52 -11.07 -8.96 3.82
CA GLY A 52 -10.72 -9.25 5.20
C GLY A 52 -10.89 -10.72 5.53
N LYS A 53 -11.96 -11.36 5.04
CA LYS A 53 -12.17 -12.80 5.17
C LYS A 53 -11.00 -13.59 4.55
N ARG A 54 -10.66 -13.31 3.29
CA ARG A 54 -9.49 -13.94 2.61
C ARG A 54 -8.19 -13.69 3.36
N PHE A 55 -7.95 -12.45 3.78
CA PHE A 55 -6.74 -12.09 4.51
C PHE A 55 -6.65 -12.85 5.84
N ASN A 56 -7.72 -12.86 6.64
CA ASN A 56 -7.73 -13.52 7.94
C ASN A 56 -7.62 -15.05 7.82
N GLN A 57 -8.25 -15.64 6.80
CA GLN A 57 -8.12 -17.07 6.50
C GLN A 57 -6.66 -17.44 6.19
N TYR A 58 -6.00 -16.70 5.29
CA TYR A 58 -4.60 -16.96 4.95
C TYR A 58 -3.63 -16.62 6.11
N ARG A 59 -3.97 -15.57 6.89
CA ARG A 59 -3.19 -15.15 8.04
C ARG A 59 -3.11 -16.26 9.09
N GLY A 60 -4.25 -16.83 9.50
CA GLY A 60 -4.33 -17.62 10.73
C GLY A 60 -3.66 -16.87 11.89
N ASN A 61 -2.65 -17.49 12.50
CA ASN A 61 -1.89 -16.92 13.61
C ASN A 61 -0.66 -16.08 13.17
N LYS A 62 -0.39 -15.95 11.87
CA LYS A 62 0.75 -15.17 11.37
C LYS A 62 0.62 -13.70 11.73
N ARG A 63 1.75 -13.06 12.03
CA ARG A 63 1.81 -11.60 12.22
C ARG A 63 1.76 -10.92 10.85
N TYR A 64 1.04 -9.80 10.78
CA TYR A 64 1.10 -8.91 9.63
C TYR A 64 1.84 -7.63 9.98
N GLN A 65 2.43 -7.02 8.97
CA GLN A 65 2.98 -5.68 9.02
C GLN A 65 2.07 -4.72 8.25
N THR A 66 2.22 -3.44 8.54
CA THR A 66 1.58 -2.40 7.73
C THR A 66 2.60 -1.82 6.76
N TYR A 67 2.31 -1.82 5.46
CA TYR A 67 3.18 -1.25 4.41
C TYR A 67 2.41 -0.29 3.50
N PHE A 68 3.15 0.53 2.76
CA PHE A 68 2.61 1.47 1.79
C PHE A 68 2.58 0.85 0.39
N HIS A 69 1.57 1.24 -0.39
CA HIS A 69 1.44 0.92 -1.80
C HIS A 69 1.08 2.18 -2.59
N GLY A 70 1.92 2.56 -3.54
CA GLY A 70 1.64 3.61 -4.51
C GLY A 70 1.08 3.04 -5.79
N THR A 71 0.11 3.72 -6.39
CA THR A 71 -0.50 3.31 -7.65
C THR A 71 -1.11 4.52 -8.36
N GLN A 72 -1.64 4.29 -9.56
CA GLN A 72 -2.31 5.30 -10.37
C GLN A 72 -3.66 5.72 -9.78
N ARG A 73 -3.90 7.04 -9.76
CA ARG A 73 -5.17 7.68 -9.40
C ARG A 73 -5.63 8.61 -10.52
N ALA A 74 -6.87 8.43 -10.99
CA ALA A 74 -7.49 9.27 -12.03
C ALA A 74 -8.70 10.09 -11.52
N CYS A 75 -8.77 10.31 -10.20
CA CYS A 75 -9.83 11.09 -9.56
C CYS A 75 -9.35 11.88 -8.34
N ASN A 76 -10.19 12.77 -7.83
CA ASN A 76 -9.90 13.59 -6.65
C ASN A 76 -10.20 12.90 -5.31
N ILE A 77 -10.14 11.56 -5.23
CA ILE A 77 -10.40 10.86 -3.97
C ILE A 77 -9.46 11.34 -2.86
N GLY A 78 -10.01 11.56 -1.66
CA GLY A 78 -9.30 12.11 -0.50
C GLY A 78 -8.96 13.60 -0.60
N ARG A 79 -9.41 14.30 -1.67
CA ARG A 79 -9.19 15.75 -1.80
C ARG A 79 -10.00 16.54 -0.78
N TRP A 80 -11.20 16.06 -0.42
CA TRP A 80 -12.15 16.72 0.48
C TRP A 80 -12.96 15.70 1.29
N GLY A 81 -13.75 16.19 2.24
CA GLY A 81 -14.77 15.42 2.95
C GLY A 81 -14.24 14.55 4.11
N THR A 82 -15.19 14.01 4.86
CA THR A 82 -14.98 13.14 6.03
C THR A 82 -15.03 11.65 5.69
N SER A 83 -15.44 11.31 4.46
CA SER A 83 -15.49 9.93 3.96
C SER A 83 -14.94 9.84 2.54
N LEU A 84 -14.49 8.65 2.14
CA LEU A 84 -14.08 8.40 0.76
C LEU A 84 -15.27 7.96 -0.11
N ARG A 85 -15.36 8.55 -1.30
CA ARG A 85 -16.24 8.10 -2.38
C ARG A 85 -15.41 7.62 -3.56
N TYR A 86 -15.47 6.34 -3.85
CA TYR A 86 -14.74 5.70 -4.93
C TYR A 86 -15.31 6.12 -6.29
N CYS A 87 -14.45 6.34 -7.28
CA CYS A 87 -14.88 6.45 -8.67
C CYS A 87 -14.90 5.07 -9.34
N LYS A 88 -15.62 4.95 -10.46
CA LYS A 88 -15.65 3.74 -11.29
C LYS A 88 -14.78 3.84 -12.54
N LYS A 89 -13.90 4.85 -12.62
CA LYS A 89 -13.08 5.04 -13.82
C LYS A 89 -12.11 3.86 -13.98
N PRO A 90 -12.04 3.24 -15.17
CA PRO A 90 -11.21 2.06 -15.40
C PRO A 90 -9.72 2.34 -15.23
N ASP A 91 -9.29 3.57 -15.49
CA ASP A 91 -7.92 4.06 -15.35
C ASP A 91 -7.54 4.47 -13.90
N CYS A 92 -8.42 4.31 -12.92
CA CYS A 92 -8.16 4.66 -11.53
C CYS A 92 -7.83 3.43 -10.67
N SER A 93 -6.64 2.85 -10.84
CA SER A 93 -6.16 1.67 -10.09
C SER A 93 -6.37 1.77 -8.57
N LEU A 94 -6.12 2.95 -7.99
CA LEU A 94 -6.37 3.22 -6.55
C LEU A 94 -7.81 2.90 -6.13
N CYS A 95 -8.80 3.44 -6.86
CA CYS A 95 -10.22 3.17 -6.60
C CYS A 95 -10.59 1.73 -6.97
N GLY A 96 -9.99 1.18 -8.02
CA GLY A 96 -10.13 -0.22 -8.40
C GLY A 96 -9.76 -1.16 -7.26
N ILE A 97 -8.62 -0.94 -6.60
CA ILE A 97 -8.16 -1.73 -5.44
C ILE A 97 -9.06 -1.50 -4.22
N MET A 98 -9.44 -0.26 -3.93
CA MET A 98 -10.33 0.03 -2.79
C MET A 98 -11.72 -0.57 -2.98
N TRP A 99 -12.21 -0.68 -4.22
CA TRP A 99 -13.48 -1.34 -4.54
C TRP A 99 -13.33 -2.86 -4.57
N ARG A 100 -12.49 -3.38 -5.47
CA ARG A 100 -12.45 -4.80 -5.89
C ARG A 100 -11.34 -5.63 -5.25
N SER A 101 -10.52 -5.02 -4.39
CA SER A 101 -9.30 -5.59 -3.83
C SER A 101 -8.14 -5.64 -4.83
N PHE A 102 -6.98 -6.11 -4.37
CA PHE A 102 -5.83 -6.37 -5.23
C PHE A 102 -6.08 -7.59 -6.10
N ASP A 103 -5.58 -7.56 -7.32
CA ASP A 103 -5.63 -8.66 -8.28
C ASP A 103 -4.34 -8.59 -9.12
N VAL A 104 -3.59 -9.70 -9.13
CA VAL A 104 -2.26 -9.79 -9.73
C VAL A 104 -2.32 -9.60 -11.25
N LYS A 105 -3.47 -9.86 -11.90
CA LYS A 105 -3.59 -9.65 -13.35
C LYS A 105 -3.44 -8.19 -13.78
N TYR A 106 -3.55 -7.24 -12.84
CA TYR A 106 -3.35 -5.81 -13.10
C TYR A 106 -1.93 -5.33 -12.79
N THR A 107 -1.00 -6.23 -12.49
CA THR A 107 0.41 -5.86 -12.27
C THR A 107 1.09 -5.61 -13.62
N GLY A 108 1.83 -4.51 -13.73
CA GLY A 108 2.57 -4.18 -14.95
C GLY A 108 3.74 -5.14 -15.20
N PRO A 109 4.21 -5.25 -16.46
CA PRO A 109 5.40 -6.01 -16.80
C PRO A 109 6.67 -5.39 -16.20
N GLY A 110 7.76 -6.15 -16.16
CA GLY A 110 9.09 -5.65 -15.77
C GLY A 110 9.28 -5.38 -14.26
N CYS A 111 8.42 -5.94 -13.42
CA CYS A 111 8.60 -5.87 -11.98
C CYS A 111 9.78 -6.76 -11.54
N MET A 112 10.60 -6.29 -10.59
CA MET A 112 11.88 -6.89 -10.22
C MET A 112 11.80 -8.35 -9.74
N PHE A 113 10.69 -8.75 -9.13
CA PHE A 113 10.41 -10.11 -8.65
C PHE A 113 9.13 -10.65 -9.28
N GLY A 114 8.99 -10.40 -10.59
CA GLY A 114 7.86 -10.84 -11.41
C GLY A 114 6.50 -10.26 -11.02
N ALA A 115 5.43 -10.89 -11.50
CA ALA A 115 4.06 -10.42 -11.34
C ALA A 115 3.59 -10.60 -9.89
N GLY A 116 3.28 -9.48 -9.22
CA GLY A 116 2.90 -9.52 -7.81
C GLY A 116 2.47 -8.17 -7.25
N ILE A 117 1.96 -8.18 -6.01
CA ILE A 117 1.55 -6.95 -5.32
C ILE A 117 2.74 -6.39 -4.53
N TYR A 118 3.31 -5.30 -5.03
CA TYR A 118 4.47 -4.66 -4.42
C TYR A 118 4.04 -3.69 -3.31
N THR A 119 4.60 -3.88 -2.13
CA THR A 119 4.41 -2.99 -0.98
C THR A 119 5.77 -2.69 -0.35
N THR A 120 5.86 -1.60 0.40
CA THR A 120 7.13 -1.18 1.01
C THR A 120 6.92 -0.50 2.35
N PRO A 121 7.82 -0.67 3.33
CA PRO A 121 7.82 0.15 4.54
C PRO A 121 8.20 1.62 4.27
N SER A 122 8.91 1.90 3.17
CA SER A 122 9.31 3.26 2.79
C SER A 122 8.18 3.99 2.06
N SER A 123 7.60 5.00 2.71
CA SER A 123 6.56 5.86 2.16
C SER A 123 7.05 6.64 0.94
N SER A 124 8.30 7.12 0.96
CA SER A 124 8.91 7.84 -0.17
C SER A 124 9.16 6.92 -1.39
N LYS A 125 9.46 5.63 -1.17
CA LYS A 125 9.50 4.63 -2.24
C LYS A 125 8.12 4.38 -2.83
N ALA A 126 7.09 4.21 -1.99
CA ALA A 126 5.72 4.04 -2.47
C ALA A 126 5.25 5.27 -3.28
N ASP A 127 5.63 6.47 -2.87
CA ASP A 127 5.28 7.71 -3.55
C ASP A 127 5.81 7.79 -4.99
N ILE A 128 6.95 7.17 -5.32
CA ILE A 128 7.46 7.06 -6.70
C ILE A 128 6.43 6.42 -7.64
N TYR A 129 5.61 5.51 -7.11
CA TYR A 129 4.56 4.81 -7.86
C TYR A 129 3.18 5.46 -7.72
N ALA A 130 3.03 6.46 -6.86
CA ALA A 130 1.78 7.20 -6.70
C ALA A 130 1.64 8.24 -7.82
N LYS A 131 0.84 7.93 -8.83
CA LYS A 131 0.73 8.76 -10.05
C LYS A 131 -0.66 9.37 -10.18
N ASN A 132 -0.73 10.64 -10.58
CA ASN A 132 -1.97 11.26 -11.03
C ASN A 132 -2.09 11.09 -12.55
N HIS A 133 -3.15 10.43 -13.00
CA HIS A 133 -3.42 10.20 -14.43
C HIS A 133 -4.60 11.05 -14.88
N ARG A 134 -4.41 11.84 -15.95
CA ARG A 134 -5.43 12.75 -16.50
C ARG A 134 -6.13 13.58 -15.42
N LEU A 135 -5.34 14.05 -14.46
CA LEU A 135 -5.81 14.75 -13.26
C LEU A 135 -4.85 15.87 -12.90
N PHE A 136 -5.35 17.11 -12.88
CA PHE A 136 -4.58 18.25 -12.38
C PHE A 136 -4.59 18.27 -10.84
N SER A 137 -3.59 17.64 -10.24
CA SER A 137 -3.41 17.64 -8.78
C SER A 137 -1.94 17.53 -8.40
N ARG A 138 -1.49 18.35 -7.46
CA ARG A 138 -0.17 18.23 -6.81
C ARG A 138 -0.17 17.27 -5.61
N ARG A 139 -1.30 16.63 -5.32
CA ARG A 139 -1.42 15.69 -4.19
C ARG A 139 -1.31 14.27 -4.71
N HIS A 140 -0.48 13.46 -4.08
CA HIS A 140 -0.50 12.01 -4.27
C HIS A 140 -1.44 11.34 -3.27
N ALA A 141 -1.83 10.11 -3.60
CA ALA A 141 -2.59 9.24 -2.71
C ALA A 141 -1.96 7.86 -2.72
N MET A 142 -1.80 7.29 -1.53
CA MET A 142 -1.21 5.97 -1.32
C MET A 142 -2.13 5.13 -0.45
N LEU A 143 -2.01 3.81 -0.57
CA LEU A 143 -2.70 2.87 0.29
C LEU A 143 -1.81 2.44 1.45
N ILE A 144 -2.42 2.29 2.61
CA ILE A 144 -1.83 1.65 3.78
C ILE A 144 -2.43 0.24 3.84
N CYS A 145 -1.57 -0.78 3.73
CA CYS A 145 -1.99 -2.17 3.54
C CYS A 145 -1.50 -3.05 4.69
N ARG A 146 -2.36 -3.98 5.13
CA ARG A 146 -1.93 -5.11 5.97
C ARG A 146 -1.28 -6.16 5.07
N VAL A 147 -0.05 -6.55 5.38
CA VAL A 147 0.76 -7.47 4.58
C VAL A 147 1.31 -8.56 5.50
N ILE A 148 1.06 -9.81 5.15
CA ILE A 148 1.66 -10.95 5.86
C ILE A 148 3.08 -11.10 5.32
N ALA A 149 4.03 -10.71 6.16
CA ALA A 149 5.45 -10.66 5.85
C ALA A 149 6.26 -11.31 6.99
N SER A 150 5.67 -12.30 7.66
CA SER A 150 6.29 -13.03 8.78
C SER A 150 7.47 -13.88 8.34
N ARG A 151 7.37 -14.55 7.18
CA ARG A 151 8.46 -15.31 6.56
C ARG A 151 8.74 -14.73 5.18
N GLN A 152 9.82 -13.96 5.07
CA GLN A 152 10.20 -13.31 3.81
C GLN A 152 11.39 -14.04 3.18
N GLN A 153 11.27 -14.38 1.90
CA GLN A 153 12.39 -14.86 1.10
C GLN A 153 13.22 -13.66 0.68
N ASN A 154 14.45 -13.56 1.19
CA ASN A 154 15.35 -12.50 0.80
C ASN A 154 15.95 -12.80 -0.57
N MET A 155 15.87 -11.84 -1.48
CA MET A 155 16.44 -11.94 -2.82
C MET A 155 17.24 -10.67 -3.14
N THR A 156 18.48 -10.87 -3.55
CA THR A 156 19.43 -9.80 -3.91
C THR A 156 19.43 -9.52 -5.41
N ALA A 157 19.24 -10.56 -6.23
CA ALA A 157 19.11 -10.47 -7.68
C ALA A 157 17.64 -10.39 -8.10
N ALA A 158 17.37 -9.64 -9.17
CA ALA A 158 16.04 -9.59 -9.79
C ALA A 158 15.72 -10.94 -10.45
N ASP A 159 14.45 -11.34 -10.36
CA ASP A 159 13.90 -12.46 -11.10
C ASP A 159 12.51 -12.06 -11.61
N HIS A 160 12.45 -11.67 -12.87
CA HIS A 160 11.23 -11.18 -13.51
C HIS A 160 10.21 -12.29 -13.80
N SER A 161 10.60 -13.57 -13.66
CA SER A 161 9.75 -14.72 -13.96
C SER A 161 8.92 -15.20 -12.76
N MET A 162 9.21 -14.69 -11.57
CA MET A 162 8.53 -15.14 -10.35
C MET A 162 7.02 -14.85 -10.36
N THR A 163 6.27 -15.82 -9.86
CA THR A 163 4.81 -15.71 -9.63
C THR A 163 4.43 -15.98 -8.17
N SER A 164 5.36 -16.52 -7.38
CA SER A 164 5.19 -16.81 -5.96
C SER A 164 6.56 -16.93 -5.28
N PRO A 165 6.65 -16.72 -3.95
CA PRO A 165 7.85 -17.10 -3.20
C PRO A 165 7.99 -18.63 -3.13
N SER A 166 9.20 -19.11 -2.84
CA SER A 166 9.47 -20.53 -2.61
C SER A 166 8.61 -21.10 -1.47
N PRO A 167 8.30 -22.40 -1.48
CA PRO A 167 7.54 -23.05 -0.41
C PRO A 167 8.08 -22.73 0.98
N GLY A 168 7.18 -22.42 1.92
CA GLY A 168 7.53 -22.05 3.29
C GLY A 168 7.65 -20.54 3.56
N TYR A 169 7.71 -19.71 2.53
CA TYR A 169 7.70 -18.25 2.64
C TYR A 169 6.32 -17.64 2.34
N ASP A 170 6.04 -16.49 2.96
CA ASP A 170 4.80 -15.73 2.77
C ASP A 170 4.97 -14.62 1.70
N SER A 171 6.20 -14.16 1.47
CA SER A 171 6.50 -13.04 0.55
C SER A 171 7.97 -13.03 0.12
N VAL A 172 8.28 -12.28 -0.93
CA VAL A 172 9.67 -11.96 -1.35
C VAL A 172 10.05 -10.57 -0.83
N ARG A 173 11.32 -10.38 -0.46
CA ARG A 173 11.89 -9.10 -0.01
C ARG A 173 13.24 -8.86 -0.65
N LYS A 174 13.45 -7.64 -1.15
CA LYS A 174 14.79 -7.12 -1.38
C LYS A 174 15.33 -6.57 -0.06
N PRO A 175 16.40 -7.14 0.51
CA PRO A 175 17.06 -6.53 1.66
C PRO A 175 17.68 -5.18 1.25
N PRO A 176 17.81 -4.21 2.18
CA PRO A 176 18.62 -3.02 1.92
C PRO A 176 20.05 -3.44 1.56
N THR A 177 20.71 -2.66 0.69
CA THR A 177 22.15 -2.81 0.45
C THR A 177 22.92 -2.45 1.72
N VAL A 178 24.10 -3.04 1.93
CA VAL A 178 24.91 -2.84 3.16
C VAL A 178 25.18 -1.35 3.41
N GLU A 179 25.40 -0.55 2.36
CA GLU A 179 25.56 0.91 2.43
C GLU A 179 24.33 1.66 2.96
N ALA A 180 23.12 1.12 2.78
CA ALA A 180 21.89 1.72 3.27
C ALA A 180 21.55 1.32 4.72
N MET A 181 22.32 0.40 5.33
CA MET A 181 22.15 -0.02 6.73
C MET A 181 23.06 0.72 7.71
N LEU A 182 24.03 1.49 7.20
CA LEU A 182 25.05 2.21 7.99
C LEU A 182 24.75 3.72 8.14
N ASN A 183 23.63 4.20 7.60
CA ASN A 183 23.14 5.58 7.70
C ASN A 183 21.78 5.63 8.42
#